data_AF-X1D9A4-F1
#
_entry.id   AF-X1D9A4-F1
#
_cell.length_a   1.000
_cell.length_b   1.000
_cell.length_c   1.000
_cell.angle_alpha   90.00
_cell.angle_beta   90.00
_cell.angle_gamma   90.00
#
_symmetry.space_group_name_H-M   'P 1'
#
loop_
_entity.id
_entity.type
_entity.pdbx_description
1 polymer ?
#
loop_
_entity_poly.entity_id
_entity_poly.type
_entity_poly.pdbx_seq_one_letter_code
_entity_poly.pdbx_strand_id
1 'polypeptide(L)' 'MNILLVSQNIALGGAQRVVINLAYYLEKFGHQVLIFSPHIDLKGVSRIAHKLNYISPNISILKKVGPSYKMLD' A
#
# COMPACT_ATOMS: atom_id res chain seq x y z
N MET A 1 6.80 -18.82 6.13
CA MET A 1 5.54 -18.35 6.78
C MET A 1 4.83 -17.39 5.84
N ASN A 2 3.50 -17.34 5.92
CA ASN A 2 2.69 -16.43 5.12
C ASN A 2 2.40 -15.17 5.94
N ILE A 3 2.70 -14.00 5.38
CA ILE A 3 2.59 -12.71 6.07
C ILE A 3 1.71 -11.79 5.23
N LEU A 4 0.68 -11.22 5.86
CA LEU A 4 -0.18 -10.21 5.26
C LEU A 4 0.15 -8.85 5.86
N LEU A 5 0.60 -7.91 5.02
CA LEU A 5 0.80 -6.52 5.39
C LEU A 5 -0.41 -5.71 4.93
N VAL A 6 -1.08 -5.04 5.86
CA VAL A 6 -2.26 -4.21 5.58
C VAL A 6 -1.84 -2.74 5.68
N SER A 7 -1.99 -2.02 4.57
CA SER A 7 -1.78 -0.57 4.51
C SER A 7 -3.02 0.12 3.95
N GLN A 8 -3.31 1.34 4.39
CA GLN A 8 -4.40 2.13 3.82
C GLN A 8 -4.04 2.70 2.43
N ASN A 9 -2.76 2.86 2.14
CA ASN A 9 -2.31 3.42 0.88
C ASN A 9 -0.87 2.98 0.58
N ILE A 10 -0.60 2.63 -0.67
CA ILE A 10 0.74 2.50 -1.24
C ILE A 10 0.89 3.61 -2.29
N ALA A 11 1.38 4.79 -1.88
CA ALA A 11 1.70 5.94 -2.73
C ALA A 11 2.93 6.66 -2.16
N LEU A 12 3.41 7.73 -2.79
CA LEU A 12 4.61 8.47 -2.35
C LEU A 12 4.52 8.92 -0.86
N GLY A 13 5.40 8.39 0.00
CA GLY A 13 5.51 8.81 1.39
C GLY A 13 6.42 7.95 2.27
N GLY A 14 6.68 8.42 3.50
CA GLY A 14 7.55 7.72 4.46
C GLY A 14 6.99 6.37 4.93
N ALA A 15 5.71 6.33 5.32
CA ALA A 15 5.05 5.08 5.76
C ALA A 15 5.06 4.00 4.68
N GLN A 16 4.84 4.39 3.42
CA GLN A 16 4.89 3.50 2.27
C GLN A 16 6.29 2.91 2.04
N ARG A 17 7.35 3.72 2.15
CA ARG A 17 8.73 3.22 2.06
C ARG A 17 9.02 2.15 3.11
N VAL A 18 8.50 2.32 4.34
CA VAL A 18 8.65 1.32 5.40
C VAL A 18 7.95 0.02 5.02
N VAL A 19 6.70 0.07 4.56
CA VAL A 19 5.94 -1.13 4.16
C VAL A 19 6.63 -1.88 3.01
N ILE A 20 7.09 -1.17 1.98
CA ILE A 20 7.79 -1.77 0.83
C ILE A 20 9.10 -2.42 1.25
N ASN A 21 9.91 -1.72 2.05
CA ASN A 21 11.20 -2.24 2.49
C ASN A 21 11.01 -3.43 3.43
N LEU A 22 10.05 -3.37 4.35
CA LEU A 22 9.73 -4.47 5.25
C LEU A 22 9.29 -5.70 4.45
N ALA A 23 8.38 -5.54 3.50
CA ALA A 23 7.94 -6.63 2.63
C ALA A 23 9.11 -7.25 1.88
N TYR A 24 9.96 -6.42 1.28
CA TYR A 24 11.15 -6.86 0.54
C TYR A 24 12.13 -7.67 1.42
N TYR A 25 12.41 -7.20 2.64
CA TYR A 25 13.29 -7.92 3.53
C TYR A 25 12.69 -9.25 3.97
N LEU A 26 11.39 -9.28 4.31
CA LEU A 26 10.69 -10.50 4.68
C LEU A 26 10.69 -11.54 3.54
N GLU A 27 10.46 -11.13 2.29
CA GLU A 27 10.59 -12.04 1.13
C GLU A 27 12.02 -12.56 0.97
N LYS A 28 13.04 -11.71 1.19
CA LYS A 28 14.45 -12.11 1.19
C LYS A 28 14.80 -13.17 2.24
N PHE A 29 14.09 -13.18 3.37
CA PHE A 29 14.24 -14.20 4.42
C PHE A 29 13.40 -15.47 4.16
N GLY A 30 12.78 -15.61 2.99
CA GLY A 30 12.03 -16.81 2.60
C GLY A 30 10.58 -16.83 3.08
N HIS A 31 10.04 -15.68 3.51
CA HIS A 31 8.61 -15.55 3.80
C HIS A 31 7.80 -15.27 2.52
N GLN A 32 6.56 -15.74 2.46
CA GLN A 32 5.60 -15.30 1.44
C GLN A 32 4.87 -14.08 1.98
N VAL A 33 4.99 -12.94 1.30
CA VAL A 33 4.43 -11.67 1.75
C VAL A 33 3.39 -11.17 0.76
N LEU A 34 2.22 -10.79 1.26
CA LEU A 34 1.16 -10.16 0.50
C LEU A 34 0.87 -8.79 1.08
N ILE A 35 0.78 -7.77 0.24
CA ILE A 35 0.42 -6.42 0.64
C ILE A 35 -1.04 -6.16 0.23
N PHE A 36 -1.92 -6.04 1.21
CA PHE A 36 -3.27 -5.55 0.99
C PHE A 36 -3.28 -4.03 1.14
N SER A 37 -3.74 -3.34 0.10
CA SER A 37 -3.97 -1.90 0.15
C SER A 37 -5.16 -1.52 -0.71
N PRO A 38 -6.10 -0.69 -0.20
CA PRO A 38 -7.20 -0.21 -1.01
C PRO A 38 -6.70 0.71 -2.11
N HIS A 39 -5.69 1.55 -1.86
CA HIS A 39 -5.09 2.41 -2.89
C HIS A 39 -3.65 1.98 -3.19
N ILE A 40 -3.36 1.74 -4.47
CA ILE A 40 -2.01 1.40 -4.96
C ILE A 40 -1.69 2.33 -6.12
N ASP A 41 -0.81 3.30 -5.86
CA ASP A 41 -0.19 4.14 -6.88
C ASP A 41 1.33 3.94 -6.83
N LEU A 42 1.83 3.18 -7.81
CA LEU A 42 3.25 2.89 -7.95
C LEU A 42 3.98 3.95 -8.80
N LYS A 43 3.30 4.99 -9.28
CA LYS A 43 3.97 6.07 -10.03
C LYS A 43 4.96 6.80 -9.13
N GLY A 44 6.23 6.80 -9.54
CA GLY A 44 7.32 7.42 -8.77
C GLY A 44 7.82 6.60 -7.58
N VAL A 45 7.34 5.36 -7.42
CA VAL A 45 7.80 4.46 -6.37
C VAL A 45 9.06 3.69 -6.81
N SER A 46 9.90 3.27 -5.85
CA SER A 46 11.08 2.44 -6.11
C SER A 46 10.73 1.19 -6.92
N ARG A 47 11.65 0.78 -7.82
CA ARG A 47 11.54 -0.46 -8.61
C ARG A 47 11.30 -1.72 -7.76
N ILE A 48 11.72 -1.71 -6.49
CA ILE A 48 11.48 -2.80 -5.55
C ILE A 48 9.99 -3.02 -5.35
N ALA A 49 9.20 -1.95 -5.25
CA ALA A 49 7.77 -2.04 -5.00
C ALA A 49 7.03 -2.76 -6.13
N HIS A 50 7.47 -2.63 -7.37
CA HIS A 50 6.85 -3.30 -8.52
C HIS A 50 7.02 -4.83 -8.53
N LYS A 51 7.93 -5.36 -7.71
CA LYS A 51 8.22 -6.80 -7.63
C LYS A 51 7.48 -7.50 -6.48
N LEU A 52 6.81 -6.74 -5.62
CA LEU A 52 6.09 -7.26 -4.46
C LEU A 52 4.69 -7.72 -4.86
N ASN A 53 4.14 -8.65 -4.07
CA ASN A 53 2.80 -9.17 -4.31
C ASN A 53 1.75 -8.30 -3.63
N TYR A 54 0.77 -7.83 -4.40
CA TYR A 54 -0.32 -6.98 -3.92
C TYR A 54 -1.67 -7.66 -4.06
N ILE A 55 -2.53 -7.43 -3.08
CA ILE A 55 -3.96 -7.70 -3.15
C ILE A 55 -4.65 -6.35 -3.28
N SER A 56 -5.13 -6.03 -4.47
CA SER A 56 -6.00 -4.88 -4.68
C SER A 56 -7.45 -5.30 -4.43
N PRO A 57 -8.16 -4.71 -3.45
CA PRO A 57 -9.59 -4.97 -3.32
C PRO A 57 -10.35 -4.40 -4.52
N ASN A 58 -11.36 -5.14 -5.01
CA ASN A 58 -12.34 -4.63 -5.96
C ASN A 58 -13.39 -3.75 -5.25
N ILE A 59 -12.92 -2.80 -4.45
CA ILE A 59 -13.77 -1.87 -3.72
C ILE A 59 -13.45 -0.48 -4.27
N SER A 60 -14.47 0.26 -4.70
CA SER A 60 -14.31 1.66 -5.02
C SER A 60 -13.81 2.38 -3.77
N ILE A 61 -12.51 2.67 -3.75
CA ILE A 61 -11.87 3.42 -2.67
C ILE A 61 -12.69 4.70 -2.54
N LEU A 62 -13.27 4.93 -1.36
CA LEU A 62 -13.82 6.23 -1.01
C LEU A 62 -12.64 7.21 -1.12
N LYS A 63 -12.53 7.87 -2.28
CA LYS A 63 -11.52 8.90 -2.53
C LYS A 63 -11.56 9.81 -1.32
N LYS A 64 -10.41 9.96 -0.68
CA LYS A 64 -10.14 10.94 0.37
C LYS A 64 -11.00 12.17 0.11
N VAL A 65 -11.95 12.43 1.01
CA VAL A 65 -12.80 13.62 0.97
C VAL A 65 -11.85 14.79 0.78
N GLY A 66 -11.95 15.48 -0.36
CA GLY A 66 -11.28 16.76 -0.52
C GLY A 66 -11.74 17.71 0.58
N PRO A 67 -11.10 18.87 0.76
CA PRO A 67 -11.49 19.87 1.77
C PRO A 67 -12.85 20.56 1.48
N SER A 68 -13.85 19.83 0.98
CA SER A 68 -15.15 20.33 0.54
C SER A 68 -16.32 19.66 1.26
N TYR A 69 -16.10 19.06 2.43
CA TYR A 69 -17.19 18.85 3.38
C TYR A 69 -17.26 20.08 4.28
N LYS A 70 -17.79 21.20 3.73
CA LYS A 70 -18.39 22.22 4.58
C LYS A 70 -19.63 21.55 5.17
N MET A 71 -19.65 21.33 6.48
CA MET A 71 -20.92 21.16 7.18
C MET A 71 -21.72 22.42 6.87
N LEU A 72 -22.84 22.24 6.17
CA LEU A 72 -23.88 23.26 6.14
C LEU A 72 -24.47 23.28 7.55
N ASP A 73 -24.39 24.44 8.20
CA ASP A 73 -25.09 24.73 9.46
C ASP A 73 -26.60 24.47 9.34
#